data_AF-A0AAW1W5D3-F1
#
_entry.id   AF-A0AAW1W5D3-F1
#
_cell.length_a   1.000
_cell.length_b   1.000
_cell.length_c   1.000
_cell.angle_alpha   90.00
_cell.angle_beta   90.00
_cell.angle_gamma   90.00
#
_symmetry.space_group_name_H-M   'P 1'
#
loop_
_entity.id
_entity.type
_entity.pdbx_description
1 polymer ?
#
loop_
_entity_poly.entity_id
_entity_poly.type
_entity_poly.pdbx_seq_one_letter_code
_entity_poly.pdbx_strand_id
1 'polypeptide(L)'
;MELPRKSTSSPSRLCYNLAFSTTLSPPCRFSPSALFATPESQVSAEVNTNEREWAMQDFYTLRRDVETAVGRVEEIRASACLHQLEKEVAELESKAADSSFWDDRAKAQENLLALTDVKERIKLLNEFKTQVEDAETIVKLTEEMDSTDNSLLEEAAGIIKELNKGMDRFELTQLLSGPYDREGAVISITAGAGGY
;
A
#
# COMPACT_ATOMS: atom_id res chain seq x y z
N MET A 1 -28.18 30.91 40.24
CA MET A 1 -27.09 31.68 40.86
C MET A 1 -25.80 30.91 40.66
N GLU A 2 -24.70 31.44 40.11
CA GLU A 2 -24.49 32.66 39.30
C GLU A 2 -23.27 32.44 38.39
N LEU A 3 -23.11 33.25 37.34
CA LEU A 3 -21.83 33.46 36.64
C LEU A 3 -21.21 34.78 37.12
N PRO A 4 -19.88 34.92 37.04
CA PRO A 4 -19.38 36.12 36.36
C PRO A 4 -18.19 35.87 35.41
N ARG A 5 -17.96 36.83 34.49
CA ARG A 5 -16.90 36.83 33.46
C ARG A 5 -15.74 37.79 33.78
N LYS A 6 -14.56 37.54 33.19
CA LYS A 6 -13.52 38.46 32.64
C LYS A 6 -12.56 37.66 31.73
N SER A 7 -11.92 38.08 30.63
CA SER A 7 -11.71 39.35 29.88
C SER A 7 -10.37 40.07 30.06
N THR A 8 -9.92 40.77 28.99
CA THR A 8 -8.71 41.64 28.80
C THR A 8 -7.35 40.90 28.87
N SER A 9 -6.52 40.83 27.82
CA SER A 9 -5.68 41.85 27.11
C SER A 9 -4.33 42.13 27.82
N SER A 10 -3.21 42.51 27.20
CA SER A 10 -2.82 42.77 25.80
C SER A 10 -1.27 42.63 25.64
N PRO A 11 -0.65 42.75 24.43
CA PRO A 11 0.75 42.36 24.20
C PRO A 11 1.81 43.44 24.50
N SER A 12 3.06 43.02 24.69
CA SER A 12 4.25 43.87 24.83
C SER A 12 5.12 43.91 23.55
N ARG A 13 5.59 45.11 23.20
CA ARG A 13 6.69 45.35 22.26
C ARG A 13 7.95 45.73 23.05
N LEU A 14 9.13 45.61 22.45
CA LEU A 14 10.24 46.54 22.70
C LEU A 14 11.17 46.62 21.46
N CYS A 15 11.72 47.81 21.22
CA CYS A 15 12.66 48.10 20.13
C CYS A 15 14.06 48.42 20.73
N TYR A 16 14.91 49.12 19.95
CA TYR A 16 16.23 49.74 20.27
C TYR A 16 17.47 48.98 19.74
N ASN A 17 18.50 49.63 19.16
CA ASN A 17 18.58 51.00 18.59
C ASN A 17 19.72 51.13 17.54
N LEU A 18 19.83 52.29 16.87
CA LEU A 18 20.87 52.63 15.87
C LEU A 18 21.91 53.67 16.34
N ALA A 19 23.15 53.56 15.84
CA ALA A 19 24.18 54.62 15.72
C ALA A 19 25.15 54.21 14.58
N PHE A 20 25.41 54.99 13.52
CA PHE A 20 26.32 56.16 13.39
C PHE A 20 27.81 55.84 13.66
N SER A 21 28.80 56.36 12.90
CA SER A 21 28.83 57.55 12.03
C SER A 21 29.81 57.47 10.83
N THR A 22 29.90 58.55 10.03
CA THR A 22 30.54 58.66 8.69
C THR A 22 31.84 59.49 8.67
N THR A 23 32.79 59.19 7.76
CA THR A 23 33.83 60.13 7.25
C THR A 23 34.06 59.96 5.72
N LEU A 24 34.90 60.80 5.09
CA LEU A 24 34.60 61.35 3.74
C LEU A 24 35.80 61.53 2.76
N SER A 25 35.79 60.78 1.63
CA SER A 25 36.31 61.16 0.27
C SER A 25 37.80 61.58 0.09
N PRO A 26 38.21 62.13 -1.07
CA PRO A 26 38.45 61.51 -2.41
C PRO A 26 39.98 61.57 -2.79
N PRO A 27 40.50 61.38 -4.06
CA PRO A 27 39.87 61.18 -5.38
C PRO A 27 40.53 60.07 -6.28
N CYS A 28 40.45 60.24 -7.60
CA CYS A 28 40.69 59.27 -8.69
C CYS A 28 42.09 59.29 -9.36
N ARG A 29 42.43 58.17 -10.06
CA ARG A 29 43.14 58.19 -11.36
C ARG A 29 42.59 57.12 -12.31
N PHE A 30 42.54 57.43 -13.61
CA PHE A 30 42.04 56.55 -14.67
C PHE A 30 43.17 55.71 -15.31
N SER A 31 42.84 54.48 -15.72
CA SER A 31 43.13 53.94 -17.07
C SER A 31 42.22 52.72 -17.36
N PRO A 32 41.89 52.42 -18.64
CA PRO A 32 40.79 51.50 -18.97
C PRO A 32 41.25 50.11 -19.50
N SER A 33 40.24 49.32 -19.90
CA SER A 33 40.32 48.16 -20.83
C SER A 33 40.63 46.77 -20.26
N ALA A 34 39.59 46.08 -19.78
CA ALA A 34 39.11 44.83 -20.40
C ALA A 34 37.82 44.34 -19.72
N LEU A 35 36.68 44.39 -20.44
CA LEU A 35 35.48 43.65 -20.04
C LEU A 35 35.59 42.22 -20.55
N PHE A 36 35.92 41.28 -19.67
CA PHE A 36 35.48 39.89 -19.81
C PHE A 36 34.57 39.57 -18.64
N ALA A 37 33.27 39.78 -18.86
CA ALA A 37 32.26 39.12 -18.05
C ALA A 37 32.42 37.62 -18.31
N THR A 38 32.82 36.85 -17.29
CA THR A 38 32.61 35.41 -17.30
C THR A 38 31.11 35.16 -17.50
N PRO A 39 30.70 34.32 -18.47
CA PRO A 39 29.29 33.98 -18.62
C PRO A 39 28.75 33.37 -17.32
N GLU A 40 27.45 33.47 -17.13
CA GLU A 40 26.78 33.06 -15.89
C GLU A 40 27.12 31.63 -15.50
N SER A 41 27.16 31.37 -14.19
CA SER A 41 27.35 30.03 -13.64
C SER A 41 26.34 29.08 -14.29
N GLN A 42 26.85 28.04 -14.95
CA GLN A 42 26.01 27.00 -15.53
C GLN A 42 25.25 26.29 -14.41
N VAL A 43 24.02 26.72 -14.14
CA VAL A 43 22.97 25.82 -13.68
C VAL A 43 22.59 24.97 -14.89
N SER A 44 23.47 24.03 -15.22
CA SER A 44 23.11 22.91 -16.07
C SER A 44 21.95 22.20 -15.39
N ALA A 45 20.80 22.14 -16.06
CA ALA A 45 19.68 21.32 -15.62
C ALA A 45 20.01 19.85 -15.89
N GLU A 46 21.00 19.32 -15.16
CA GLU A 46 21.38 17.91 -15.12
C GLU A 46 20.31 17.14 -14.34
N VAL A 47 19.10 17.08 -14.92
CA VAL A 47 18.03 16.19 -14.48
C VAL A 47 18.56 14.79 -14.69
N ASN A 48 18.93 14.15 -13.59
CA ASN A 48 19.79 12.98 -13.54
C ASN A 48 19.24 11.87 -14.46
N THR A 49 19.95 11.58 -15.54
CA THR A 49 19.46 10.63 -16.57
C THR A 49 19.30 9.23 -15.99
N ASN A 50 20.14 8.85 -15.03
CA ASN A 50 20.05 7.58 -14.32
C ASN A 50 18.74 7.44 -13.52
N GLU A 51 18.26 8.52 -12.88
CA GLU A 51 17.01 8.48 -12.10
C GLU A 51 15.79 8.22 -12.99
N ARG A 52 15.77 8.80 -14.19
CA ARG A 52 14.73 8.52 -15.20
C ARG A 52 14.83 7.11 -15.78
N GLU A 53 16.04 6.63 -16.03
CA GLU A 53 16.30 5.30 -16.59
C GLU A 53 15.92 4.19 -15.58
N TRP A 54 16.16 4.42 -14.29
CA TRP A 54 15.76 3.49 -13.22
C TRP A 54 14.26 3.55 -12.92
N ALA A 55 13.63 4.74 -12.84
CA ALA A 55 12.19 4.86 -12.64
C ALA A 55 11.37 4.16 -13.76
N MET A 56 11.87 4.19 -15.00
CA MET A 56 11.28 3.46 -16.13
C MET A 56 11.42 1.93 -15.99
N GLN A 57 12.56 1.44 -15.49
CA GLN A 57 12.79 0.02 -15.24
C GLN A 57 11.92 -0.50 -14.08
N ASP A 58 11.77 0.29 -13.01
CA ASP A 58 10.90 -0.05 -11.88
C ASP A 58 9.43 -0.08 -12.30
N PHE A 59 8.98 0.89 -13.12
CA PHE A 59 7.64 0.89 -13.71
C PHE A 59 7.34 -0.39 -14.53
N TYR A 60 8.21 -0.78 -15.46
CA TYR A 60 7.99 -1.99 -16.27
C TYR A 60 8.01 -3.28 -15.43
N THR A 61 8.76 -3.28 -14.34
CA THR A 61 8.79 -4.41 -13.39
C THR A 61 7.45 -4.48 -12.63
N LEU A 62 6.98 -3.36 -12.08
CA LEU A 62 5.70 -3.27 -11.39
C LEU A 62 4.52 -3.64 -12.29
N ARG A 63 4.47 -3.13 -13.53
CA ARG A 63 3.43 -3.51 -14.52
C ARG A 63 3.34 -5.03 -14.68
N ARG A 64 4.48 -5.71 -14.80
CA ARG A 64 4.54 -7.17 -14.95
C ARG A 64 4.07 -7.90 -13.68
N ASP A 65 4.41 -7.38 -12.51
CA ASP A 65 3.98 -7.97 -11.23
C ASP A 65 2.47 -7.78 -11.00
N VAL A 66 1.90 -6.65 -11.44
CA VAL A 66 0.44 -6.42 -11.50
C VAL A 66 -0.23 -7.41 -12.46
N GLU A 67 0.26 -7.55 -13.70
CA GLU A 67 -0.27 -8.49 -14.71
C GLU A 67 -0.24 -9.95 -14.18
N THR A 68 0.84 -10.32 -13.48
CA THR A 68 1.00 -11.63 -12.83
C THR A 68 0.02 -11.79 -11.65
N ALA A 69 -0.20 -10.75 -10.86
CA ALA A 69 -1.15 -10.76 -9.75
C ALA A 69 -2.60 -10.87 -10.23
N VAL A 70 -2.99 -10.21 -11.32
CA VAL A 70 -4.34 -10.36 -11.93
C VAL A 70 -4.61 -11.82 -12.29
N GLY A 71 -3.62 -12.50 -12.90
CA GLY A 71 -3.70 -13.94 -13.19
C GLY A 71 -3.92 -14.78 -11.93
N ARG A 72 -3.08 -14.60 -10.90
CA ARG A 72 -3.21 -15.34 -9.61
C ARG A 72 -4.56 -15.08 -8.95
N VAL A 73 -5.04 -13.84 -8.92
CA VAL A 73 -6.32 -13.49 -8.28
C VAL A 73 -7.49 -14.21 -8.96
N GLU A 74 -7.54 -14.27 -10.30
CA GLU A 74 -8.61 -14.99 -10.99
C GLU A 74 -8.48 -16.52 -10.84
N GLU A 75 -7.28 -17.09 -10.82
CA GLU A 75 -7.06 -18.51 -10.52
C GLU A 75 -7.51 -18.89 -9.09
N ILE A 76 -7.22 -18.04 -8.11
CA ILE A 76 -7.66 -18.20 -6.71
C ILE A 76 -9.18 -18.07 -6.60
N ARG A 77 -9.80 -17.07 -7.25
CA ARG A 77 -11.26 -16.87 -7.24
C ARG A 77 -12.02 -17.99 -7.97
N ALA A 78 -11.45 -18.53 -9.04
CA ALA A 78 -12.00 -19.68 -9.76
C ALA A 78 -11.88 -20.98 -8.95
N SER A 79 -10.69 -21.29 -8.41
CA SER A 79 -10.46 -22.50 -7.62
C SER A 79 -11.24 -22.50 -6.30
N ALA A 80 -11.39 -21.33 -5.65
CA ALA A 80 -12.24 -21.17 -4.48
C ALA A 80 -13.76 -21.26 -4.76
N CYS A 81 -14.16 -21.40 -6.03
CA CYS A 81 -15.54 -21.63 -6.48
C CYS A 81 -16.57 -20.69 -5.83
N LEU A 82 -16.39 -19.37 -5.99
CA LEU A 82 -17.17 -18.31 -5.32
C LEU A 82 -18.71 -18.56 -5.26
N HIS A 83 -19.34 -18.98 -6.37
CA HIS A 83 -20.77 -19.32 -6.42
C HIS A 83 -21.19 -20.43 -5.44
N GLN A 84 -20.31 -21.39 -5.13
CA GLN A 84 -20.58 -22.44 -4.13
C GLN A 84 -20.63 -21.85 -2.72
N LEU A 85 -19.71 -20.93 -2.40
CA LEU A 85 -19.69 -20.21 -1.12
C LEU A 85 -20.94 -19.32 -0.96
N GLU A 86 -21.34 -18.59 -2.00
CA GLU A 86 -22.58 -17.79 -1.98
C GLU A 86 -23.84 -18.65 -1.75
N LYS A 87 -23.89 -19.85 -2.37
CA LYS A 87 -24.96 -20.81 -2.17
C LYS A 87 -24.94 -21.40 -0.75
N GLU A 88 -23.76 -21.66 -0.19
CA GLU A 88 -23.61 -22.11 1.20
C GLU A 88 -24.07 -21.05 2.21
N VAL A 89 -23.74 -19.77 1.98
CA VAL A 89 -24.29 -18.64 2.78
C VAL A 89 -25.81 -18.62 2.70
N ALA A 90 -26.40 -18.72 1.51
CA ALA A 90 -27.86 -18.71 1.36
C ALA A 90 -28.53 -19.92 2.06
N GLU A 91 -27.91 -21.09 2.06
CA GLU A 91 -28.40 -22.26 2.81
C GLU A 91 -28.26 -22.10 4.33
N LEU A 92 -27.18 -21.48 4.81
CA LEU A 92 -26.99 -21.20 6.24
C LEU A 92 -27.94 -20.09 6.73
N GLU A 93 -28.18 -19.05 5.93
CA GLU A 93 -29.18 -18.01 6.20
C GLU A 93 -30.61 -18.59 6.20
N SER A 94 -30.93 -19.48 5.25
CA SER A 94 -32.22 -20.16 5.22
C SER A 94 -32.45 -21.07 6.42
N LYS A 95 -31.39 -21.66 7.00
CA LYS A 95 -31.48 -22.42 8.27
C LYS A 95 -31.68 -21.48 9.46
N ALA A 96 -30.94 -20.36 9.52
CA ALA A 96 -31.05 -19.35 10.57
C ALA A 96 -32.40 -18.61 10.60
N ALA A 97 -33.14 -18.64 9.49
CA ALA A 97 -34.48 -18.09 9.37
C ALA A 97 -35.61 -19.03 9.87
N ASP A 98 -35.31 -20.31 10.18
CA ASP A 98 -36.31 -21.24 10.71
C ASP A 98 -36.64 -20.91 12.18
N SER A 99 -37.92 -20.91 12.53
CA SER A 99 -38.39 -20.76 13.91
C SER A 99 -37.76 -21.73 14.92
N SER A 100 -37.45 -22.95 14.49
CA SER A 100 -36.85 -24.02 15.30
C SER A 100 -35.33 -23.94 15.43
N PHE A 101 -34.67 -23.04 14.68
CA PHE A 101 -33.20 -22.86 14.72
C PHE A 101 -32.70 -22.55 16.13
N TRP A 102 -33.50 -21.82 16.92
CA TRP A 102 -33.14 -21.37 18.27
C TRP A 102 -33.44 -22.41 19.37
N ASP A 103 -34.11 -23.52 19.05
CA ASP A 103 -34.39 -24.59 20.02
C ASP A 103 -33.11 -25.34 20.43
N ASP A 104 -32.14 -25.47 19.52
CA ASP A 104 -30.81 -26.02 19.81
C ASP A 104 -29.74 -24.93 19.73
N ARG A 105 -29.48 -24.31 20.88
CA ARG A 105 -28.46 -23.26 21.03
C ARG A 105 -27.06 -23.67 20.57
N ALA A 106 -26.69 -24.95 20.66
CA ALA A 106 -25.37 -25.41 20.23
C ALA A 106 -25.27 -25.42 18.70
N LYS A 107 -26.25 -26.01 18.01
CA LYS A 107 -26.34 -25.96 16.55
C LYS A 107 -26.52 -24.53 16.02
N ALA A 108 -27.28 -23.69 16.71
CA ALA A 108 -27.45 -22.29 16.34
C ALA A 108 -26.10 -21.55 16.34
N GLN A 109 -25.28 -21.74 17.38
CA GLN A 109 -23.94 -21.15 17.46
C GLN A 109 -22.99 -21.71 16.40
N GLU A 110 -23.01 -23.02 16.14
CA GLU A 110 -22.20 -23.67 15.10
C GLU A 110 -22.52 -23.13 13.69
N ASN A 111 -23.80 -23.04 13.33
CA ASN A 111 -24.22 -22.50 12.03
C ASN A 111 -23.88 -21.00 11.88
N LEU A 112 -23.97 -20.21 12.96
CA LEU A 112 -23.59 -18.78 12.95
C LEU A 112 -22.08 -18.56 12.82
N LEU A 113 -21.25 -19.47 13.36
CA LEU A 113 -19.80 -19.45 13.14
C LEU A 113 -19.48 -19.78 11.68
N ALA A 114 -19.98 -20.90 11.15
CA ALA A 114 -19.78 -21.27 9.74
C ALA A 114 -20.25 -20.18 8.76
N LEU A 115 -21.40 -19.55 9.04
CA LEU A 115 -21.92 -18.43 8.25
C LEU A 115 -20.98 -17.21 8.27
N THR A 116 -20.34 -16.93 9.42
CA THR A 116 -19.32 -15.89 9.53
C THR A 116 -18.09 -16.26 8.70
N ASP A 117 -17.54 -17.46 8.90
CA ASP A 117 -16.32 -17.93 8.24
C ASP A 117 -16.44 -17.90 6.70
N VAL A 118 -17.56 -18.37 6.15
CA VAL A 118 -17.81 -18.35 4.69
C VAL A 118 -17.98 -16.91 4.17
N LYS A 119 -18.64 -16.02 4.93
CA LYS A 119 -18.75 -14.60 4.54
C LYS A 119 -17.43 -13.86 4.59
N GLU A 120 -16.58 -14.12 5.58
CA GLU A 120 -15.22 -13.56 5.65
C GLU A 120 -14.35 -14.07 4.49
N ARG A 121 -14.47 -15.35 4.12
CA ARG A 121 -13.83 -15.93 2.93
C ARG A 121 -14.28 -15.25 1.63
N ILE A 122 -15.58 -15.02 1.42
CA ILE A 122 -16.08 -14.30 0.24
C ILE A 122 -15.57 -12.85 0.24
N LYS A 123 -15.60 -12.16 1.40
CA LYS A 123 -15.09 -10.79 1.53
C LYS A 123 -13.62 -10.70 1.15
N LEU A 124 -12.78 -11.62 1.63
CA LEU A 124 -11.34 -11.68 1.34
C LEU A 124 -11.06 -11.91 -0.17
N LEU A 125 -11.85 -12.77 -0.83
CA LEU A 125 -11.73 -13.00 -2.28
C LEU A 125 -12.15 -11.78 -3.12
N ASN A 126 -13.05 -10.95 -2.61
CA ASN A 126 -13.43 -9.68 -3.25
C ASN A 126 -12.42 -8.56 -2.95
N GLU A 127 -11.86 -8.52 -1.74
CA GLU A 127 -10.77 -7.61 -1.35
C GLU A 127 -9.55 -7.77 -2.27
N PHE A 128 -9.13 -9.01 -2.56
CA PHE A 128 -8.03 -9.28 -3.51
C PHE A 128 -8.33 -8.78 -4.92
N LYS A 129 -9.59 -8.84 -5.35
CA LYS A 129 -10.03 -8.30 -6.65
C LYS A 129 -9.93 -6.77 -6.67
N THR A 130 -10.44 -6.09 -5.65
CA THR A 130 -10.35 -4.63 -5.55
C THR A 130 -8.89 -4.16 -5.50
N GLN A 131 -8.04 -4.78 -4.68
CA GLN A 131 -6.62 -4.44 -4.58
C GLN A 131 -5.87 -4.58 -5.91
N VAL A 132 -6.19 -5.59 -6.73
CA VAL A 132 -5.54 -5.74 -8.04
C VAL A 132 -6.11 -4.77 -9.09
N GLU A 133 -7.40 -4.43 -9.03
CA GLU A 133 -8.02 -3.41 -9.88
C GLU A 133 -7.50 -1.99 -9.58
N ASP A 134 -7.25 -1.66 -8.30
CA ASP A 134 -6.64 -0.40 -7.89
C ASP A 134 -5.19 -0.29 -8.40
N ALA A 135 -4.38 -1.34 -8.22
CA ALA A 135 -3.00 -1.36 -8.72
C ALA A 135 -2.91 -1.32 -10.26
N GLU A 136 -3.81 -2.02 -10.96
CA GLU A 136 -3.93 -1.96 -12.42
C GLU A 136 -4.35 -0.56 -12.90
N THR A 137 -5.22 0.12 -12.16
CA THR A 137 -5.62 1.51 -12.44
C THR A 137 -4.44 2.47 -12.29
N ILE A 138 -3.61 2.34 -11.25
CA ILE A 138 -2.41 3.17 -11.06
C ILE A 138 -1.40 2.95 -12.19
N VAL A 139 -1.19 1.70 -12.63
CA VAL A 139 -0.33 1.39 -13.78
C VAL A 139 -0.87 2.03 -15.06
N LYS A 140 -2.17 1.89 -15.37
CA LYS A 140 -2.81 2.51 -16.54
C LYS A 140 -2.67 4.03 -16.55
N LEU A 141 -2.95 4.69 -15.43
CA LEU A 141 -2.77 6.14 -15.29
C LEU A 141 -1.31 6.56 -15.53
N THR A 142 -0.34 5.75 -15.10
CA THR A 142 1.08 6.01 -15.34
C THR A 142 1.47 5.86 -16.82
N GLU A 143 0.85 4.93 -17.58
CA GLU A 143 1.09 4.78 -19.02
C GLU A 143 0.55 5.96 -19.86
N GLU A 144 -0.48 6.65 -19.36
CA GLU A 144 -1.08 7.81 -20.03
C GLU A 144 -0.37 9.14 -19.71
N MET A 145 0.61 9.16 -18.81
CA MET A 145 1.28 10.38 -18.33
C MET A 145 2.69 10.56 -18.90
N ASP A 146 3.00 11.78 -19.37
CA ASP A 146 4.35 12.20 -19.83
C ASP A 146 5.45 12.13 -18.73
N SER A 147 5.06 11.93 -17.47
CA SER A 147 5.96 11.86 -16.32
C SER A 147 5.45 10.91 -15.24
N THR A 148 6.25 9.90 -14.90
CA THR A 148 6.03 8.96 -13.81
C THR A 148 6.07 9.66 -12.44
N ASP A 149 5.00 9.54 -11.63
CA ASP A 149 5.04 9.88 -10.21
C ASP A 149 5.50 8.68 -9.39
N ASN A 150 6.67 8.79 -8.77
CA ASN A 150 7.26 7.72 -7.97
C ASN A 150 6.43 7.40 -6.71
N SER A 151 5.65 8.35 -6.19
CA SER A 151 4.78 8.11 -5.04
C SER A 151 3.62 7.17 -5.39
N LEU A 152 3.10 7.24 -6.62
CA LEU A 152 2.06 6.34 -7.10
C LEU A 152 2.63 4.94 -7.40
N LEU A 153 3.86 4.86 -7.92
CA LEU A 153 4.55 3.57 -8.07
C LEU A 153 4.79 2.88 -6.73
N GLU A 154 5.24 3.61 -5.70
CA GLU A 154 5.46 3.04 -4.37
C GLU A 154 4.14 2.58 -3.72
N GLU A 155 3.03 3.29 -3.94
CA GLU A 155 1.69 2.88 -3.52
C GLU A 155 1.25 1.57 -4.19
N ALA A 156 1.27 1.50 -5.53
CA ALA A 156 0.89 0.29 -6.26
C ALA A 156 1.82 -0.90 -5.97
N ALA A 157 3.13 -0.68 -5.82
CA ALA A 157 4.07 -1.70 -5.37
C ALA A 157 3.76 -2.17 -3.93
N GLY A 158 3.34 -1.26 -3.05
CA GLY A 158 2.85 -1.57 -1.70
C GLY A 158 1.60 -2.46 -1.72
N ILE A 159 0.61 -2.12 -2.56
CA ILE A 159 -0.63 -2.88 -2.75
C ILE A 159 -0.31 -4.30 -3.25
N ILE A 160 0.43 -4.44 -4.36
CA ILE A 160 0.81 -5.76 -4.90
C ILE A 160 1.62 -6.59 -3.90
N LYS A 161 2.45 -5.94 -3.07
CA LYS A 161 3.25 -6.60 -2.03
C LYS A 161 2.42 -7.09 -0.84
N GLU A 162 1.30 -6.46 -0.47
CA GLU A 162 0.39 -7.03 0.55
C GLU A 162 -0.60 -8.03 -0.07
N LEU A 163 -1.10 -7.77 -1.28
CA LEU A 163 -1.94 -8.69 -2.04
C LEU A 163 -1.28 -10.06 -2.20
N ASN A 164 0.00 -10.13 -2.60
CA ASN A 164 0.73 -11.40 -2.67
C ASN A 164 0.81 -12.11 -1.30
N LYS A 165 1.10 -11.40 -0.20
CA LYS A 165 1.06 -12.01 1.15
C LYS A 165 -0.33 -12.51 1.53
N GLY A 166 -1.39 -11.84 1.07
CA GLY A 166 -2.78 -12.27 1.23
C GLY A 166 -3.05 -13.57 0.48
N MET A 167 -2.70 -13.62 -0.80
CA MET A 167 -2.83 -14.80 -1.66
C MET A 167 -2.05 -16.00 -1.10
N ASP A 168 -0.77 -15.82 -0.78
CA ASP A 168 0.09 -16.88 -0.24
C ASP A 168 -0.47 -17.46 1.09
N ARG A 169 -1.02 -16.60 1.96
CA ARG A 169 -1.70 -17.02 3.21
C ARG A 169 -3.00 -17.78 2.92
N PHE A 170 -3.78 -17.33 1.93
CA PHE A 170 -5.04 -17.98 1.55
C PHE A 170 -4.79 -19.37 0.97
N GLU A 171 -3.84 -19.49 0.03
CA GLU A 171 -3.37 -20.74 -0.55
C GLU A 171 -2.88 -21.70 0.53
N LEU A 172 -2.01 -21.24 1.43
CA LEU A 172 -1.53 -22.04 2.57
C LEU A 172 -2.68 -22.51 3.48
N THR A 173 -3.72 -21.69 3.67
CA THR A 173 -4.91 -22.06 4.45
C THR A 173 -5.78 -23.09 3.74
N GLN A 174 -5.78 -23.15 2.39
CA GLN A 174 -6.43 -24.24 1.65
C GLN A 174 -5.61 -25.53 1.76
N LEU A 175 -4.27 -25.44 1.66
CA LEU A 175 -3.36 -26.58 1.74
C LEU A 175 -3.34 -27.23 3.14
N LEU A 176 -3.49 -26.43 4.21
CA LEU A 176 -3.50 -26.89 5.61
C LEU A 176 -4.93 -27.05 6.18
N SER A 177 -5.83 -27.61 5.37
CA SER A 177 -7.25 -27.83 5.73
C SER A 177 -7.57 -29.25 6.19
N GLY A 178 -6.58 -30.14 6.25
CA GLY A 178 -6.71 -31.52 6.71
C GLY A 178 -6.85 -31.66 8.24
N PRO A 179 -7.39 -32.79 8.72
CA PRO A 179 -7.72 -32.98 10.13
C PRO A 179 -6.50 -33.00 11.06
N TYR A 180 -5.32 -33.35 10.54
CA TYR A 180 -4.07 -33.46 11.30
C TYR A 180 -3.10 -32.29 11.05
N ASP A 181 -3.46 -31.30 10.22
CA ASP A 181 -2.54 -30.23 9.81
C ASP A 181 -2.29 -29.19 10.92
N ARG A 182 -3.01 -29.33 12.04
CA ARG A 182 -2.81 -28.61 13.30
C ARG A 182 -1.90 -29.36 14.28
N GLU A 183 -1.49 -30.58 13.98
CA GLU A 183 -0.64 -31.42 14.83
C GLU A 183 0.84 -31.36 14.43
N GLY A 184 1.73 -31.78 15.33
CA GLY A 184 3.17 -31.75 15.11
C GLY A 184 3.65 -32.90 14.21
N ALA A 185 4.13 -32.59 13.01
CA ALA A 185 4.67 -33.59 12.08
C ALA A 185 5.95 -34.27 12.61
N VAL A 186 5.92 -35.61 12.72
CA VAL A 186 7.09 -36.44 13.07
C VAL A 186 7.77 -36.92 11.79
N ILE A 187 8.88 -36.29 11.42
CA ILE A 187 9.64 -36.62 10.20
C ILE A 187 10.71 -37.67 10.53
N SER A 188 10.60 -38.87 9.95
CA SER A 188 11.62 -39.92 10.05
C SER A 188 12.41 -40.04 8.74
N ILE A 189 13.69 -39.68 8.78
CA ILE A 189 14.60 -39.80 7.63
C ILE A 189 15.39 -41.11 7.78
N THR A 190 15.10 -42.09 6.92
CA THR A 190 15.85 -43.34 6.84
C THR A 190 16.76 -43.31 5.61
N ALA A 191 18.06 -43.55 5.79
CA ALA A 191 18.99 -43.69 4.68
C ALA A 191 18.65 -44.95 3.87
N GLY A 192 18.55 -44.82 2.55
CA GLY A 192 18.33 -45.96 1.64
C GLY A 192 19.55 -46.88 1.57
N ALA A 193 19.38 -48.06 0.97
CA ALA A 193 20.45 -49.04 0.76
C ALA A 193 21.41 -48.63 -0.38
N GLY A 194 22.08 -47.50 -0.20
CA GLY A 194 23.11 -46.95 -1.09
C GLY A 194 24.16 -46.22 -0.28
N GLY A 195 25.24 -46.93 0.06
CA GLY A 195 26.42 -46.32 0.68
C GLY A 195 27.23 -45.52 -0.34
N TYR A 196 27.81 -44.42 0.11
CA TYR A 196 28.78 -43.58 -0.60
C TYR A 196 30.20 -43.88 -0.10
#